data_AF-A0A971UFM5-F1
#
_entry.id   AF-A0A971UFM5-F1
#
_cell.length_a   1.000
_cell.length_b   1.000
_cell.length_c   1.000
_cell.angle_alpha   90.00
_cell.angle_beta   90.00
_cell.angle_gamma   90.00
#
_symmetry.space_group_name_H-M   'P 1'
#
loop_
_entity.id
_entity.type
_entity.pdbx_description
1 polymer ?
#
loop_
_entity_poly.entity_id
_entity_poly.type
_entity_poly.pdbx_seq_one_letter_code
_entity_poly.pdbx_strand_id
1 'polypeptide(L)'
;MADTRYWLGAAIPVPEVKSYEFTGTWVEGETASITINGKTLTLTAGTTVTVEQMASDMVDMINGAGANQNEGRSALGSAIGEFAPLTASSDAGVVLITGAADGRPIGTVTVGDASTDGAFSASTPEVVTTGTGPNYADNIHNWSGDAVPIAGDTIVFDHHATAGPKFNMAMAIAPAAIHVTDGFRYSIGLPQVNRDTAAHPFDEHLPTYMTFTSCADVRINAVNAASIRLDFGAAASGITVEGTGRSSETGVPALLIKANHASNALNVVNGDVGVCVETGTVGALGTLSVGGQGAPSVKTGSGVALASVTVNSGSLIARSAITTLVVNGGSVEQIGAAIGTTTLTINGGSFFPRSSGTHANVNQSAGTIDCTRDCQTRTVTNYYMYGGALKDPNGTLTLTNGLRIYPKLSAVSLDLPPIRKYTLGAV
;
A
#
# COMPACT_ATOMS: atom_id res chain seq x y z
N MET A 1 32.29 2.72 -5.56
CA MET A 1 31.85 3.24 -6.88
C MET A 1 30.39 2.87 -7.02
N ALA A 2 29.63 3.60 -7.82
CA ALA A 2 28.27 3.18 -8.16
C ALA A 2 28.34 1.91 -9.00
N ASP A 3 27.64 0.86 -8.56
CA ASP A 3 27.60 -0.44 -9.21
C ASP A 3 26.14 -0.81 -9.58
N THR A 4 25.99 -1.88 -10.38
CA THR A 4 24.68 -2.50 -10.58
C THR A 4 24.52 -3.66 -9.60
N ARG A 5 23.43 -3.64 -8.83
CA ARG A 5 23.07 -4.65 -7.84
C ARG A 5 21.81 -5.38 -8.27
N TYR A 6 21.96 -6.66 -8.56
CA TYR A 6 20.84 -7.56 -8.85
C TYR A 6 20.33 -8.17 -7.57
N TRP A 7 19.01 -8.17 -7.39
CA TRP A 7 18.37 -8.93 -6.33
C TRP A 7 18.37 -10.41 -6.67
N LEU A 8 18.94 -11.22 -5.77
CA LEU A 8 19.03 -12.67 -5.87
C LEU A 8 18.02 -13.35 -4.94
N GLY A 9 17.87 -12.87 -3.71
CA GLY A 9 17.03 -13.55 -2.71
C GLY A 9 17.52 -14.98 -2.40
N ALA A 10 18.84 -15.14 -2.23
CA ALA A 10 19.53 -16.44 -2.12
C ALA A 10 20.08 -16.74 -0.72
N ALA A 11 19.93 -15.82 0.25
CA ALA A 11 20.39 -16.04 1.61
C ALA A 11 19.67 -17.22 2.26
N ILE A 12 20.39 -17.96 3.10
CA ILE A 12 19.87 -19.12 3.83
C ILE A 12 18.91 -18.61 4.93
N PRO A 13 17.69 -19.15 5.02
CA PRO A 13 16.76 -18.75 6.06
C PRO A 13 17.23 -19.20 7.44
N VAL A 14 17.07 -18.31 8.41
CA VAL A 14 17.32 -18.53 9.83
C VAL A 14 16.11 -17.99 10.58
N PRO A 15 15.39 -18.82 11.37
CA PRO A 15 14.24 -18.35 12.15
C PRO A 15 14.68 -17.38 13.25
N GLU A 16 13.84 -16.37 13.52
CA GLU A 16 14.01 -15.53 14.69
C GLU A 16 13.65 -16.32 15.96
N VAL A 17 14.44 -16.18 17.03
CA VAL A 17 14.15 -16.78 18.33
C VAL A 17 14.19 -15.70 19.40
N LYS A 18 13.12 -15.61 20.18
CA LYS A 18 13.00 -14.71 21.33
C LYS A 18 12.79 -15.48 22.63
N SER A 19 13.32 -14.95 23.72
CA SER A 19 13.29 -15.61 25.03
C SER A 19 12.67 -14.72 26.12
N TYR A 20 11.70 -15.28 26.84
CA TYR A 20 10.98 -14.65 27.93
C TYR A 20 11.05 -15.53 29.18
N GLU A 21 11.22 -14.94 30.35
CA GLU A 21 11.47 -15.67 31.59
C GLU A 21 10.36 -15.44 32.61
N PHE A 22 9.91 -16.54 33.21
CA PHE A 22 9.12 -16.53 34.43
C PHE A 22 10.04 -16.55 35.64
N THR A 23 9.84 -15.62 36.57
CA THR A 23 10.54 -15.61 37.86
C THR A 23 9.53 -15.54 39.02
N GLY A 24 10.00 -15.76 40.24
CA GLY A 24 9.20 -15.60 41.46
C GLY A 24 8.17 -16.71 41.68
N THR A 25 7.18 -16.45 42.54
CA THR A 25 6.13 -17.41 42.89
C THR A 25 4.80 -17.03 42.25
N TRP A 26 4.16 -17.98 41.59
CA TRP A 26 2.85 -17.79 40.96
C TRP A 26 1.77 -18.53 41.75
N VAL A 27 0.69 -17.83 42.11
CA VAL A 27 -0.42 -18.39 42.89
C VAL A 27 -1.76 -18.31 42.15
N GLU A 28 -2.77 -19.01 42.68
CA GLU A 28 -4.10 -19.08 42.09
C GLU A 28 -4.67 -17.68 41.78
N GLY A 29 -5.16 -17.51 40.54
CA GLY A 29 -5.77 -16.28 40.03
C GLY A 29 -4.78 -15.29 39.41
N GLU A 30 -3.46 -15.46 39.60
CA GLU A 30 -2.47 -14.59 38.98
C GLU A 30 -2.36 -14.86 37.47
N THR A 31 -2.03 -13.82 36.71
CA THR A 31 -2.06 -13.92 35.23
C THR A 31 -0.76 -13.50 34.58
N ALA A 32 -0.40 -14.21 33.53
CA ALA A 32 0.68 -13.89 32.61
C ALA A 32 0.11 -13.72 31.21
N SER A 33 0.66 -12.81 30.43
CA SER A 33 0.16 -12.48 29.11
C SER A 33 1.29 -12.30 28.11
N ILE A 34 1.02 -12.68 26.87
CA ILE A 34 1.87 -12.43 25.73
C ILE A 34 1.05 -11.83 24.61
N THR A 35 1.56 -10.74 24.01
CA THR A 35 0.84 -9.96 23.00
C THR A 35 1.69 -9.75 21.75
N ILE A 36 1.08 -9.98 20.59
CA ILE A 36 1.64 -9.70 19.26
C ILE A 36 0.57 -8.95 18.48
N ASN A 37 0.92 -7.79 17.91
CA ASN A 37 0.00 -6.95 17.13
C ASN A 37 -1.35 -6.66 17.82
N GLY A 38 -1.33 -6.47 19.15
CA GLY A 38 -2.55 -6.24 19.94
C GLY A 38 -3.45 -7.47 20.13
N LYS A 39 -3.03 -8.67 19.70
CA LYS A 39 -3.66 -9.94 20.10
C LYS A 39 -2.95 -10.50 21.32
N THR A 40 -3.71 -10.78 22.36
CA THR A 40 -3.18 -11.21 23.66
C THR A 40 -3.65 -12.62 23.99
N LEU A 41 -2.70 -13.49 24.32
CA LEU A 41 -2.96 -14.72 25.04
C LEU A 41 -2.75 -14.47 26.53
N THR A 42 -3.68 -14.92 27.36
CA THR A 42 -3.60 -14.78 28.82
C THR A 42 -3.70 -16.16 29.46
N LEU A 43 -2.67 -16.47 30.24
CA LEU A 43 -2.57 -17.63 31.11
C LEU A 43 -2.91 -17.21 32.54
N THR A 44 -3.80 -17.96 33.19
CA THR A 44 -4.16 -17.77 34.60
C THR A 44 -3.72 -19.01 35.38
N ALA A 45 -2.87 -18.82 36.40
CA ALA A 45 -2.51 -19.88 37.31
C ALA A 45 -3.76 -20.31 38.11
N GLY A 46 -4.11 -21.60 38.09
CA GLY A 46 -5.26 -22.12 38.84
C GLY A 46 -4.90 -22.67 40.22
N THR A 47 -3.61 -22.81 40.53
CA THR A 47 -3.07 -23.10 41.87
C THR A 47 -1.70 -22.43 42.03
N THR A 48 -1.06 -22.59 43.18
CA THR A 48 0.38 -22.31 43.29
C THR A 48 1.17 -23.24 42.38
N VAL A 49 1.97 -22.67 41.49
CA VAL A 49 2.74 -23.39 40.46
C VAL A 49 4.18 -22.87 40.40
N THR A 50 5.09 -23.69 39.88
CA THR A 50 6.48 -23.27 39.67
C THR A 50 6.62 -22.46 38.39
N VAL A 51 7.74 -21.74 38.24
CA VAL A 51 8.06 -21.00 37.01
C VAL A 51 8.20 -21.91 35.80
N GLU A 52 8.71 -23.13 35.98
CA GLU A 52 8.80 -24.14 34.92
C GLU A 52 7.42 -24.59 34.46
N GLN A 53 6.47 -24.74 35.39
CA GLN A 53 5.09 -25.07 35.04
C GLN A 53 4.43 -23.90 34.29
N MET A 54 4.59 -22.65 34.75
CA MET A 54 4.10 -21.47 34.04
C MET A 54 4.67 -21.37 32.61
N ALA A 55 5.97 -21.63 32.45
CA ALA A 55 6.61 -21.64 31.14
C ALA A 55 6.06 -22.76 30.25
N SER A 56 5.90 -23.98 30.78
CA SER A 56 5.30 -25.10 30.05
C SER A 56 3.86 -24.80 29.61
N ASP A 57 3.04 -24.24 30.49
CA ASP A 57 1.64 -23.92 30.19
C ASP A 57 1.54 -22.79 29.15
N MET A 58 2.43 -21.80 29.20
CA MET A 58 2.54 -20.76 28.18
C MET A 58 2.98 -21.34 26.82
N VAL A 59 3.93 -22.26 26.81
CA VAL A 59 4.36 -22.99 25.59
C VAL A 59 3.19 -23.77 24.99
N ASP A 60 2.46 -24.52 25.81
CA ASP A 60 1.28 -25.28 25.38
C ASP A 60 0.19 -24.36 24.83
N MET A 61 -0.03 -23.20 25.47
CA MET A 61 -0.99 -22.21 24.99
C MET A 61 -0.58 -21.65 23.61
N ILE A 62 0.70 -21.30 23.40
CA ILE A 62 1.21 -20.78 22.12
C ILE A 62 1.10 -21.85 21.03
N ASN A 63 1.52 -23.09 21.31
CA ASN A 63 1.48 -24.21 20.37
C ASN A 63 0.05 -24.74 20.13
N GLY A 64 -0.94 -24.27 20.89
CA GLY A 64 -2.35 -24.65 20.74
C GLY A 64 -2.69 -26.04 21.31
N ALA A 65 -1.93 -26.51 22.29
CA ALA A 65 -2.23 -27.73 23.04
C ALA A 65 -3.43 -27.51 23.99
N GLY A 66 -4.03 -28.60 24.47
CA GLY A 66 -5.10 -28.56 25.46
C GLY A 66 -4.65 -27.92 26.77
N ALA A 67 -5.62 -27.46 27.57
CA ALA A 67 -5.33 -27.01 28.93
C ALA A 67 -4.79 -28.18 29.76
N ASN A 68 -3.73 -27.92 30.51
CA ASN A 68 -3.23 -28.75 31.59
C ASN A 68 -4.20 -28.65 32.78
N GLN A 69 -3.96 -29.48 33.78
CA GLN A 69 -4.80 -29.51 34.97
C GLN A 69 -4.34 -28.36 35.86
N ASN A 70 -5.25 -27.41 36.15
CA ASN A 70 -5.07 -26.26 37.04
C ASN A 70 -4.57 -24.96 36.40
N GLU A 71 -4.86 -24.70 35.12
CA GLU A 71 -4.79 -23.33 34.56
C GLU A 71 -6.07 -22.91 33.83
N GLY A 72 -6.22 -21.61 33.63
CA GLY A 72 -7.18 -21.01 32.72
C GLY A 72 -6.48 -20.33 31.54
N ARG A 73 -7.03 -20.46 30.33
CA ARG A 73 -6.51 -19.81 29.11
C ARG A 73 -7.61 -19.02 28.42
N SER A 74 -7.29 -17.84 27.88
CA SER A 74 -8.26 -17.03 27.12
C SER A 74 -8.54 -17.58 25.72
N ALA A 75 -7.54 -18.16 25.06
CA ALA A 75 -7.61 -18.78 23.74
C ALA A 75 -6.40 -19.70 23.49
N LEU A 76 -6.45 -20.49 22.41
CA LEU A 76 -5.29 -21.23 21.90
C LEU A 76 -4.54 -20.39 20.87
N GLY A 77 -3.21 -20.34 20.97
CA GLY A 77 -2.35 -19.56 20.07
C GLY A 77 -2.50 -19.97 18.61
N SER A 78 -2.59 -21.27 18.33
CA SER A 78 -2.79 -21.77 16.96
C SER A 78 -4.09 -21.27 16.30
N ALA A 79 -5.08 -20.80 17.08
CA ALA A 79 -6.32 -20.23 16.56
C ALA A 79 -6.21 -18.74 16.20
N ILE A 80 -5.10 -18.07 16.58
CA ILE A 80 -4.84 -16.66 16.34
C ILE A 80 -3.78 -16.52 15.25
N GLY A 81 -4.06 -15.75 14.19
CA GLY A 81 -3.20 -15.69 13.01
C GLY A 81 -1.76 -15.25 13.30
N GLU A 82 -1.57 -14.30 14.22
CA GLU A 82 -0.26 -13.78 14.61
C GLU A 82 0.61 -14.80 15.35
N PHE A 83 -0.01 -15.77 16.03
CA PHE A 83 0.66 -16.83 16.78
C PHE A 83 0.75 -18.14 15.98
N ALA A 84 -0.15 -18.35 15.02
CA ALA A 84 -0.20 -19.56 14.19
C ALA A 84 1.12 -19.94 13.47
N PRO A 85 1.97 -19.02 12.99
CA PRO A 85 3.25 -19.39 12.37
C PRO A 85 4.38 -19.63 13.39
N LEU A 86 4.12 -19.48 14.69
CA LEU A 86 5.12 -19.60 15.74
C LEU A 86 5.13 -21.00 16.34
N THR A 87 6.28 -21.37 16.88
CA THR A 87 6.42 -22.53 17.77
C THR A 87 7.07 -22.08 19.06
N ALA A 88 6.76 -22.73 20.16
CA ALA A 88 7.36 -22.44 21.46
C ALA A 88 7.95 -23.69 22.11
N SER A 89 8.98 -23.48 22.92
CA SER A 89 9.58 -24.47 23.81
C SER A 89 9.96 -23.82 25.13
N SER A 90 10.19 -24.59 26.19
CA SER A 90 10.65 -24.05 27.46
C SER A 90 11.88 -24.78 28.00
N ASP A 91 12.68 -24.05 28.77
CA ASP A 91 13.78 -24.58 29.57
C ASP A 91 13.90 -23.79 30.88
N ALA A 92 13.84 -24.46 32.03
CA ALA A 92 14.01 -23.88 33.36
C ALA A 92 13.25 -22.55 33.62
N GLY A 93 11.97 -22.45 33.22
CA GLY A 93 11.15 -21.25 33.42
C GLY A 93 11.28 -20.20 32.30
N VAL A 94 12.17 -20.43 31.33
CA VAL A 94 12.30 -19.61 30.11
C VAL A 94 11.41 -20.19 29.02
N VAL A 95 10.61 -19.35 28.39
CA VAL A 95 9.85 -19.61 27.16
C VAL A 95 10.64 -19.09 25.97
N LEU A 96 10.98 -19.99 25.05
CA LEU A 96 11.59 -19.70 23.76
C LEU A 96 10.52 -19.71 22.69
N ILE A 97 10.33 -18.58 22.01
CA ILE A 97 9.42 -18.44 20.88
C ILE A 97 10.24 -18.42 19.62
N THR A 98 9.99 -19.38 18.75
CA THR A 98 10.66 -19.55 17.47
C THR A 98 9.70 -19.16 16.36
N GLY A 99 10.13 -18.22 15.53
CA GLY A 99 9.42 -17.77 14.34
C GLY A 99 9.40 -18.83 13.24
N ALA A 100 8.83 -18.47 12.10
CA ALA A 100 8.73 -19.39 10.98
C ALA A 100 10.11 -19.75 10.40
N ALA A 101 10.24 -20.99 9.93
CA ALA A 101 11.49 -21.53 9.39
C ALA A 101 11.96 -20.85 8.10
N ASP A 102 11.12 -20.05 7.46
CA ASP A 102 11.48 -19.22 6.30
C ASP A 102 12.24 -17.94 6.71
N GLY A 103 12.44 -17.74 8.01
CA GLY A 103 13.13 -16.60 8.58
C GLY A 103 12.25 -15.38 8.78
N ARG A 104 10.92 -15.48 8.64
CA ARG A 104 10.01 -14.35 8.89
C ARG A 104 10.22 -13.75 10.29
N PRO A 105 10.35 -12.40 10.40
CA PRO A 105 10.38 -11.74 11.71
C PRO A 105 9.09 -12.00 12.49
N ILE A 106 9.22 -12.26 13.79
CA ILE A 106 8.09 -12.34 14.72
C ILE A 106 7.46 -10.93 14.91
N GLY A 107 8.30 -9.90 14.84
CA GLY A 107 7.92 -8.51 15.13
C GLY A 107 7.96 -8.21 16.63
N THR A 108 7.26 -7.17 17.07
CA THR A 108 7.23 -6.78 18.49
C THR A 108 6.36 -7.73 19.28
N VAL A 109 6.95 -8.36 20.30
CA VAL A 109 6.26 -9.20 21.27
C VAL A 109 6.35 -8.46 22.60
N THR A 110 5.21 -8.28 23.26
CA THR A 110 5.17 -7.70 24.61
C THR A 110 4.59 -8.70 25.57
N VAL A 111 5.27 -8.89 26.70
CA VAL A 111 4.79 -9.71 27.81
C VAL A 111 4.28 -8.82 28.95
N GLY A 112 3.40 -9.35 29.78
CA GLY A 112 2.94 -8.65 30.97
C GLY A 112 2.38 -9.63 32.00
N ASP A 113 2.38 -9.21 33.25
CA ASP A 113 1.89 -9.99 34.37
C ASP A 113 0.96 -9.18 35.28
N ALA A 114 0.11 -9.90 36.00
CA ALA A 114 -0.59 -9.43 37.19
C ALA A 114 -0.37 -10.47 38.28
N SER A 115 0.79 -10.38 38.93
CA SER A 115 1.20 -11.21 40.06
C SER A 115 1.78 -10.34 41.18
N THR A 116 1.76 -10.85 42.40
CA THR A 116 2.33 -10.16 43.57
C THR A 116 3.84 -10.43 43.71
N ASP A 117 4.29 -11.64 43.36
CA ASP A 117 5.68 -12.10 43.53
C ASP A 117 6.27 -12.70 42.23
N GLY A 118 5.42 -13.20 41.34
CA GLY A 118 5.78 -13.67 40.01
C GLY A 118 6.05 -12.52 39.05
N ALA A 119 6.91 -12.74 38.06
CA ALA A 119 7.10 -11.82 36.95
C ALA A 119 7.23 -12.60 35.63
N PHE A 120 6.73 -12.02 34.54
CA PHE A 120 6.92 -12.53 33.19
C PHE A 120 7.52 -11.44 32.31
N SER A 121 8.80 -11.59 31.98
CA SER A 121 9.59 -10.52 31.36
C SER A 121 10.49 -11.02 30.25
N ALA A 122 11.05 -10.12 29.45
CA ALA A 122 12.08 -10.48 28.49
C ALA A 122 13.34 -10.97 29.23
N SER A 123 13.80 -12.17 28.89
CA SER A 123 15.11 -12.63 29.36
C SER A 123 16.22 -11.83 28.69
N THR A 124 17.43 -11.81 29.26
CA THR A 124 18.57 -11.11 28.65
C THR A 124 19.54 -12.15 28.04
N PRO A 125 19.78 -12.16 26.71
CA PRO A 125 19.20 -11.28 25.68
C PRO A 125 17.79 -11.69 25.23
N GLU A 126 16.92 -10.72 24.90
CA GLU A 126 15.54 -11.00 24.44
C GLU A 126 15.55 -11.72 23.08
N VAL A 127 16.42 -11.27 22.16
CA VAL A 127 16.58 -11.88 20.84
C VAL A 127 17.78 -12.81 20.89
N VAL A 128 17.51 -14.12 20.91
CA VAL A 128 18.52 -15.19 20.93
C VAL A 128 19.07 -15.42 19.53
N THR A 129 18.23 -15.33 18.52
CA THR A 129 18.62 -15.46 17.11
C THR A 129 17.85 -14.45 16.29
N THR A 130 18.57 -13.64 15.50
CA THR A 130 17.95 -12.70 14.57
C THR A 130 17.46 -13.44 13.33
N GLY A 131 16.19 -13.25 12.98
CA GLY A 131 15.65 -13.78 11.74
C GLY A 131 16.38 -13.20 10.53
N THR A 132 16.73 -14.05 9.57
CA THR A 132 17.22 -13.61 8.27
C THR A 132 16.86 -14.64 7.20
N GLY A 133 17.11 -14.34 5.92
CA GLY A 133 16.83 -15.29 4.85
C GLY A 133 16.63 -14.63 3.49
N PRO A 134 16.06 -15.35 2.53
CA PRO A 134 16.00 -14.94 1.13
C PRO A 134 15.10 -13.72 0.88
N ASN A 135 14.33 -13.29 1.88
CA ASN A 135 13.42 -12.15 1.79
C ASN A 135 13.95 -10.87 2.47
N TYR A 136 15.18 -10.85 2.98
CA TYR A 136 15.75 -9.74 3.75
C TYR A 136 16.55 -8.76 2.87
N ALA A 137 16.08 -7.52 2.75
CA ALA A 137 16.71 -6.54 1.87
C ALA A 137 18.08 -6.03 2.37
N ASP A 138 18.36 -6.18 3.66
CA ASP A 138 19.62 -5.79 4.31
C ASP A 138 20.65 -6.93 4.37
N ASN A 139 20.29 -8.15 3.94
CA ASN A 139 21.23 -9.26 3.89
C ASN A 139 22.07 -9.18 2.62
N ILE A 140 23.39 -9.05 2.79
CA ILE A 140 24.36 -8.92 1.68
C ILE A 140 24.28 -10.06 0.66
N HIS A 141 23.94 -11.27 1.09
CA HIS A 141 23.87 -12.46 0.22
C HIS A 141 22.63 -12.49 -0.67
N ASN A 142 21.67 -11.59 -0.45
CA ASN A 142 20.53 -11.41 -1.35
C ASN A 142 20.85 -10.49 -2.53
N TRP A 143 22.08 -9.95 -2.61
CA TRP A 143 22.49 -9.02 -3.65
C TRP A 143 23.73 -9.51 -4.39
N SER A 144 23.77 -9.26 -5.70
CA SER A 144 24.95 -9.58 -6.50
C SER A 144 26.20 -8.86 -6.00
N GLY A 145 27.30 -9.60 -5.89
CA GLY A 145 28.58 -9.09 -5.40
C GLY A 145 28.64 -8.96 -3.87
N ASP A 146 27.76 -9.67 -3.15
CA ASP A 146 27.75 -9.78 -1.68
C ASP A 146 27.79 -8.43 -0.97
N ALA A 147 27.00 -7.48 -1.46
CA ALA A 147 26.90 -6.15 -0.90
C ALA A 147 25.50 -5.55 -1.08
N VAL A 148 24.98 -4.97 0.01
CA VAL A 148 23.72 -4.21 0.00
C VAL A 148 23.90 -2.95 -0.85
N PRO A 149 22.91 -2.59 -1.69
CA PRO A 149 22.95 -1.37 -2.48
C PRO A 149 23.21 -0.12 -1.63
N ILE A 150 24.02 0.78 -2.16
CA ILE A 150 24.27 2.11 -1.60
C ILE A 150 23.69 3.22 -2.49
N ALA A 151 23.74 4.45 -1.99
CA ALA A 151 23.34 5.61 -2.79
C ALA A 151 24.16 5.69 -4.09
N GLY A 152 23.48 5.95 -5.21
CA GLY A 152 24.07 5.98 -6.54
C GLY A 152 24.14 4.63 -7.27
N ASP A 153 23.88 3.50 -6.61
CA ASP A 153 23.82 2.20 -7.29
C ASP A 153 22.58 2.11 -8.21
N THR A 154 22.65 1.22 -9.19
CA THR A 154 21.47 0.76 -9.96
C THR A 154 20.95 -0.53 -9.35
N ILE A 155 19.68 -0.54 -8.94
CA ILE A 155 19.02 -1.71 -8.36
C ILE A 155 18.21 -2.41 -9.45
N VAL A 156 18.40 -3.71 -9.61
CA VAL A 156 17.72 -4.50 -10.64
C VAL A 156 17.02 -5.71 -10.03
N PHE A 157 15.72 -5.82 -10.30
CA PHE A 157 14.89 -6.99 -10.03
C PHE A 157 14.59 -7.69 -11.35
N ASP A 158 15.11 -8.90 -11.52
CA ASP A 158 14.98 -9.66 -12.76
C ASP A 158 14.88 -11.18 -12.52
N HIS A 159 15.20 -11.96 -13.56
CA HIS A 159 15.13 -13.41 -13.56
C HIS A 159 16.15 -14.10 -12.64
N HIS A 160 17.15 -13.39 -12.10
CA HIS A 160 18.11 -13.97 -11.15
C HIS A 160 17.49 -14.20 -9.76
N ALA A 161 16.36 -13.54 -9.47
CA ALA A 161 15.68 -13.66 -8.20
C ALA A 161 15.17 -15.10 -7.97
N THR A 162 15.39 -15.64 -6.78
CA THR A 162 14.78 -16.88 -6.28
C THR A 162 13.70 -16.64 -5.22
N ALA A 163 13.64 -15.41 -4.70
CA ALA A 163 12.62 -14.88 -3.81
C ALA A 163 12.49 -13.36 -4.01
N GLY A 164 11.52 -12.71 -3.36
CA GLY A 164 11.37 -11.25 -3.40
C GLY A 164 11.66 -10.59 -2.05
N PRO A 165 12.06 -9.30 -2.00
CA PRO A 165 12.31 -8.60 -0.74
C PRO A 165 10.99 -8.35 0.00
N LYS A 166 10.91 -8.78 1.27
CA LYS A 166 9.73 -8.63 2.14
C LYS A 166 10.06 -8.06 3.53
N PHE A 167 11.30 -8.21 4.00
CA PHE A 167 11.71 -7.82 5.35
C PHE A 167 12.91 -6.87 5.32
N ASN A 168 13.03 -6.05 6.36
CA ASN A 168 14.07 -5.01 6.50
C ASN A 168 14.22 -4.14 5.24
N MET A 169 13.08 -3.78 4.63
CA MET A 169 13.04 -3.11 3.33
C MET A 169 13.26 -1.59 3.39
N ALA A 170 13.69 -1.08 4.55
CA ALA A 170 14.01 0.34 4.74
C ALA A 170 15.44 0.62 4.27
N MET A 171 15.61 0.82 2.97
CA MET A 171 16.94 1.02 2.39
C MET A 171 17.52 2.40 2.71
N ALA A 172 16.66 3.41 2.84
CA ALA A 172 17.04 4.80 3.17
C ALA A 172 18.13 5.42 2.26
N ILE A 173 18.20 4.98 1.00
CA ILE A 173 19.15 5.46 -0.02
C ILE A 173 18.43 6.11 -1.20
N ALA A 174 19.18 6.91 -1.96
CA ALA A 174 18.81 7.38 -3.29
C ALA A 174 19.62 6.61 -4.34
N PRO A 175 19.10 5.50 -4.90
CA PRO A 175 19.75 4.82 -6.02
C PRO A 175 19.73 5.71 -7.26
N ALA A 176 20.67 5.46 -8.18
CA ALA A 176 20.67 6.13 -9.48
C ALA A 176 19.50 5.66 -10.35
N ALA A 177 19.20 4.36 -10.29
CA ALA A 177 18.07 3.77 -11.00
C ALA A 177 17.50 2.55 -10.27
N ILE A 178 16.21 2.29 -10.49
CA ILE A 178 15.52 1.06 -10.06
C ILE A 178 14.82 0.46 -11.27
N HIS A 179 15.18 -0.77 -11.63
CA HIS A 179 14.57 -1.49 -12.73
C HIS A 179 13.91 -2.77 -12.24
N VAL A 180 12.61 -2.90 -12.47
CA VAL A 180 11.90 -4.19 -12.36
C VAL A 180 11.61 -4.67 -13.78
N THR A 181 12.22 -5.78 -14.15
CA THR A 181 12.12 -6.34 -15.50
C THR A 181 11.04 -7.40 -15.59
N ASP A 182 10.69 -7.77 -16.83
CA ASP A 182 9.69 -8.80 -17.11
C ASP A 182 10.12 -10.20 -16.68
N GLY A 183 11.40 -10.39 -16.33
CA GLY A 183 12.00 -11.60 -15.76
C GLY A 183 11.72 -11.79 -14.27
N PHE A 184 11.32 -10.74 -13.54
CA PHE A 184 10.97 -10.86 -12.13
C PHE A 184 9.60 -11.54 -11.94
N ARG A 185 9.49 -12.43 -10.94
CA ARG A 185 8.28 -13.25 -10.68
C ARG A 185 7.70 -13.10 -9.28
N TYR A 186 8.43 -12.47 -8.37
CA TYR A 186 8.11 -12.44 -6.94
C TYR A 186 7.39 -11.15 -6.56
N SER A 187 7.11 -10.99 -5.27
CA SER A 187 6.60 -9.73 -4.72
C SER A 187 7.73 -8.86 -4.19
N ILE A 188 7.54 -7.54 -4.23
CA ILE A 188 8.34 -6.59 -3.45
C ILE A 188 7.40 -6.00 -2.41
N GLY A 189 7.71 -6.19 -1.13
CA GLY A 189 6.81 -5.82 -0.06
C GLY A 189 5.92 -6.96 0.44
N LEU A 190 5.14 -6.64 1.47
CA LEU A 190 4.18 -7.53 2.11
C LEU A 190 2.74 -7.09 1.77
N PRO A 191 1.78 -8.02 1.68
CA PRO A 191 0.37 -7.67 1.55
C PRO A 191 -0.13 -6.95 2.81
N GLN A 192 -1.31 -6.32 2.75
CA GLN A 192 -1.93 -5.72 3.93
C GLN A 192 -2.50 -6.81 4.86
N VAL A 193 -2.97 -7.91 4.29
CA VAL A 193 -3.42 -9.08 5.04
C VAL A 193 -2.49 -10.25 4.74
N ASN A 194 -1.84 -10.74 5.78
CA ASN A 194 -1.03 -11.94 5.70
C ASN A 194 -1.93 -13.18 5.52
N ARG A 195 -1.54 -14.05 4.58
CA ARG A 195 -2.22 -15.31 4.28
C ARG A 195 -1.26 -16.48 4.16
N ASP A 196 -0.06 -16.37 4.73
CA ASP A 196 0.95 -17.43 4.72
C ASP A 196 0.35 -18.70 5.38
N THR A 197 -0.40 -18.53 6.47
CA THR A 197 -1.28 -19.55 7.04
C THR A 197 -2.73 -19.31 6.59
N ALA A 198 -3.15 -19.97 5.52
CA ALA A 198 -4.46 -19.73 4.89
C ALA A 198 -5.68 -19.89 5.83
N ALA A 199 -5.58 -20.75 6.85
CA ALA A 199 -6.64 -20.96 7.84
C ALA A 199 -6.78 -19.82 8.86
N HIS A 200 -5.71 -19.04 9.08
CA HIS A 200 -5.62 -18.00 10.10
C HIS A 200 -4.97 -16.73 9.52
N PRO A 201 -5.65 -16.02 8.59
CA PRO A 201 -5.15 -14.75 8.07
C PRO A 201 -5.14 -13.69 9.16
N PHE A 202 -4.19 -12.77 9.10
CA PHE A 202 -4.06 -11.65 10.04
C PHE A 202 -3.63 -10.36 9.33
N ASP A 203 -3.90 -9.21 9.94
CA ASP A 203 -3.45 -7.92 9.42
C ASP A 203 -1.93 -7.82 9.58
N GLU A 204 -1.22 -7.51 8.50
CA GLU A 204 0.23 -7.43 8.48
C GLU A 204 0.72 -6.30 9.38
N HIS A 205 1.52 -6.65 10.39
CA HIS A 205 2.08 -5.72 11.37
C HIS A 205 3.51 -5.28 11.05
N LEU A 206 4.15 -5.93 10.08
CA LEU A 206 5.47 -5.54 9.59
C LEU A 206 5.37 -4.44 8.52
N PRO A 207 6.44 -3.66 8.29
CA PRO A 207 6.47 -2.70 7.19
C PRO A 207 6.19 -3.36 5.83
N THR A 208 5.24 -2.82 5.07
CA THR A 208 4.78 -3.44 3.81
C THR A 208 5.42 -2.91 2.54
N TYR A 209 6.14 -1.78 2.61
CA TYR A 209 6.77 -1.12 1.44
C TYR A 209 8.28 -1.22 1.53
N MET A 210 8.93 -1.40 0.37
CA MET A 210 10.36 -1.13 0.23
C MET A 210 10.58 0.36 0.05
N THR A 211 11.35 0.97 0.94
CA THR A 211 11.47 2.43 1.05
C THR A 211 12.84 2.95 0.60
N PHE A 212 12.80 4.01 -0.18
CA PHE A 212 13.91 4.78 -0.71
C PHE A 212 13.71 6.26 -0.38
N THR A 213 14.77 7.06 -0.44
CA THR A 213 14.65 8.52 -0.23
C THR A 213 14.19 9.24 -1.50
N SER A 214 14.55 8.71 -2.68
CA SER A 214 14.11 9.11 -4.03
C SER A 214 14.72 8.18 -5.07
N CYS A 215 14.25 8.23 -6.32
CA CYS A 215 14.96 7.65 -7.46
C CYS A 215 14.60 8.39 -8.75
N ALA A 216 15.61 8.92 -9.45
CA ALA A 216 15.39 9.73 -10.66
C ALA A 216 14.94 8.90 -11.87
N ASP A 217 15.37 7.64 -11.98
CA ASP A 217 14.98 6.71 -13.06
C ASP A 217 14.43 5.41 -12.47
N VAL A 218 13.11 5.29 -12.44
CA VAL A 218 12.40 4.06 -12.07
C VAL A 218 11.68 3.51 -13.29
N ARG A 219 11.96 2.26 -13.64
CA ARG A 219 11.28 1.54 -14.73
C ARG A 219 10.70 0.24 -14.23
N ILE A 220 9.40 0.08 -14.45
CA ILE A 220 8.65 -1.09 -13.99
C ILE A 220 7.98 -1.74 -15.19
N ASN A 221 8.55 -2.87 -15.62
CA ASN A 221 7.97 -3.81 -16.56
C ASN A 221 7.76 -5.14 -15.83
N ALA A 222 6.82 -5.16 -14.90
CA ALA A 222 6.66 -6.26 -13.94
C ALA A 222 5.48 -7.19 -14.29
N VAL A 223 5.26 -7.46 -15.57
CA VAL A 223 4.07 -8.21 -16.07
C VAL A 223 3.89 -9.60 -15.47
N ASN A 224 4.96 -10.19 -14.93
CA ASN A 224 4.94 -11.51 -14.30
C ASN A 224 5.16 -11.47 -12.78
N ALA A 225 5.30 -10.28 -12.18
CA ALA A 225 5.41 -10.13 -10.74
C ALA A 225 4.03 -10.31 -10.08
N ALA A 226 4.02 -10.72 -8.82
CA ALA A 226 2.78 -10.81 -8.04
C ALA A 226 2.31 -9.41 -7.60
N SER A 227 2.87 -8.88 -6.51
CA SER A 227 2.54 -7.56 -5.97
C SER A 227 3.80 -6.76 -5.68
N ILE A 228 3.82 -5.47 -6.04
CA ILE A 228 4.97 -4.59 -5.82
C ILE A 228 4.52 -3.38 -5.01
N ARG A 229 5.24 -3.08 -3.94
CA ARG A 229 5.00 -1.93 -3.05
C ARG A 229 6.29 -1.14 -2.85
N LEU A 230 6.35 0.07 -3.41
CA LEU A 230 7.52 0.94 -3.39
C LEU A 230 7.19 2.30 -2.77
N ASP A 231 8.09 2.81 -1.94
CA ASP A 231 8.02 4.16 -1.36
C ASP A 231 9.27 4.94 -1.74
N PHE A 232 9.10 6.10 -2.39
CA PHE A 232 10.16 6.97 -2.84
C PHE A 232 10.35 8.21 -1.94
N GLY A 233 9.71 8.24 -0.78
CA GLY A 233 9.88 9.30 0.20
C GLY A 233 9.44 10.68 -0.30
N ALA A 234 10.16 11.72 0.16
CA ALA A 234 9.78 13.12 -0.02
C ALA A 234 10.60 13.87 -1.08
N ALA A 235 11.59 13.24 -1.70
CA ALA A 235 12.38 13.84 -2.78
C ALA A 235 11.87 13.40 -4.16
N ALA A 236 12.22 14.17 -5.19
CA ALA A 236 11.69 13.99 -6.54
C ALA A 236 12.10 12.64 -7.14
N SER A 237 11.14 11.96 -7.74
CA SER A 237 11.34 10.69 -8.44
C SER A 237 10.66 10.66 -9.81
N GLY A 238 11.32 10.00 -10.77
CA GLY A 238 10.82 9.78 -12.12
C GLY A 238 10.45 8.33 -12.32
N ILE A 239 9.16 8.05 -12.55
CA ILE A 239 8.61 6.69 -12.55
C ILE A 239 7.90 6.41 -13.87
N THR A 240 8.35 5.36 -14.56
CA THR A 240 7.69 4.83 -15.76
C THR A 240 7.23 3.40 -15.51
N VAL A 241 5.93 3.17 -15.71
CA VAL A 241 5.30 1.86 -15.60
C VAL A 241 4.91 1.39 -17.01
N GLU A 242 5.63 0.39 -17.49
CA GLU A 242 5.44 -0.23 -18.80
C GLU A 242 4.47 -1.42 -18.73
N GLY A 243 4.33 -2.02 -17.55
CA GLY A 243 3.40 -3.10 -17.28
C GLY A 243 3.49 -3.60 -15.84
N THR A 244 2.39 -4.16 -15.35
CA THR A 244 2.31 -4.80 -14.03
C THR A 244 1.71 -6.19 -14.19
N GLY A 245 1.99 -7.08 -13.23
CA GLY A 245 1.31 -8.36 -13.13
C GLY A 245 -0.08 -8.21 -12.51
N ARG A 246 -0.47 -9.20 -11.72
CA ARG A 246 -1.78 -9.26 -11.07
C ARG A 246 -1.62 -9.21 -9.57
N SER A 247 -2.36 -8.31 -8.94
CA SER A 247 -2.41 -8.24 -7.48
C SER A 247 -2.81 -9.57 -6.86
N SER A 248 -2.11 -9.93 -5.79
CA SER A 248 -2.49 -11.04 -4.91
C SER A 248 -3.69 -10.70 -4.01
N GLU A 249 -4.10 -9.43 -3.96
CA GLU A 249 -5.15 -8.92 -3.08
C GLU A 249 -6.34 -8.38 -3.89
N THR A 250 -7.54 -8.86 -3.57
CA THR A 250 -8.77 -8.42 -4.23
C THR A 250 -9.00 -6.93 -4.02
N GLY A 251 -9.13 -6.17 -5.11
CA GLY A 251 -9.44 -4.73 -5.08
C GLY A 251 -8.24 -3.80 -4.87
N VAL A 252 -7.05 -4.35 -4.63
CA VAL A 252 -5.79 -3.61 -4.50
C VAL A 252 -5.04 -3.65 -5.83
N PRO A 253 -4.54 -2.52 -6.36
CA PRO A 253 -3.69 -2.52 -7.56
C PRO A 253 -2.43 -3.36 -7.42
N ALA A 254 -1.94 -3.92 -8.54
CA ALA A 254 -0.76 -4.80 -8.56
C ALA A 254 0.53 -4.06 -8.17
N LEU A 255 0.61 -2.76 -8.50
CA LEU A 255 1.70 -1.89 -8.11
C LEU A 255 1.18 -0.77 -7.19
N LEU A 256 1.73 -0.67 -5.99
CA LEU A 256 1.48 0.44 -5.07
C LEU A 256 2.72 1.32 -4.95
N ILE A 257 2.51 2.63 -5.12
CA ILE A 257 3.56 3.64 -5.05
C ILE A 257 3.21 4.66 -3.96
N LYS A 258 4.19 4.98 -3.13
CA LYS A 258 4.20 6.16 -2.27
C LYS A 258 5.28 7.13 -2.77
N ALA A 259 4.89 8.38 -2.97
CA ALA A 259 5.80 9.45 -3.39
C ALA A 259 5.22 10.81 -3.00
N ASN A 260 6.02 11.67 -2.36
CA ASN A 260 5.53 12.91 -1.78
C ASN A 260 6.39 14.13 -2.15
N HIS A 261 6.41 14.47 -3.44
CA HIS A 261 7.11 15.65 -3.95
C HIS A 261 6.41 16.26 -5.17
N ALA A 262 6.35 17.59 -5.23
CA ALA A 262 5.66 18.32 -6.30
C ALA A 262 6.30 18.14 -7.68
N SER A 263 7.54 17.65 -7.76
CA SER A 263 8.23 17.34 -9.03
C SER A 263 8.25 15.85 -9.37
N ASN A 264 7.51 15.01 -8.65
CA ASN A 264 7.37 13.61 -9.04
C ASN A 264 6.69 13.49 -10.40
N ALA A 265 7.21 12.60 -11.24
CA ALA A 265 6.66 12.30 -12.54
C ALA A 265 6.29 10.82 -12.61
N LEU A 266 5.03 10.54 -12.92
CA LEU A 266 4.53 9.18 -13.12
C LEU A 266 3.95 9.03 -14.53
N ASN A 267 4.51 8.13 -15.32
CA ASN A 267 4.04 7.76 -16.64
C ASN A 267 3.58 6.29 -16.64
N VAL A 268 2.30 6.05 -16.89
CA VAL A 268 1.71 4.70 -16.90
C VAL A 268 1.25 4.34 -18.31
N VAL A 269 1.98 3.44 -18.94
CA VAL A 269 1.71 2.95 -20.29
C VAL A 269 0.79 1.74 -20.27
N ASN A 270 0.96 0.85 -19.30
CA ASN A 270 0.13 -0.33 -19.08
C ASN A 270 0.17 -0.77 -17.61
N GLY A 271 -0.80 -1.59 -17.21
CA GLY A 271 -0.88 -2.18 -15.86
C GLY A 271 -1.93 -1.54 -14.96
N ASP A 272 -1.95 -1.98 -13.69
CA ASP A 272 -2.84 -1.50 -12.63
C ASP A 272 -2.04 -0.92 -11.48
N VAL A 273 -2.14 0.40 -11.30
CA VAL A 273 -1.27 1.19 -10.41
C VAL A 273 -2.09 1.95 -9.37
N GLY A 274 -1.68 1.84 -8.11
CA GLY A 274 -2.20 2.62 -6.99
C GLY A 274 -1.16 3.62 -6.49
N VAL A 275 -1.55 4.88 -6.34
CA VAL A 275 -0.69 5.93 -5.76
C VAL A 275 -1.29 6.39 -4.44
N CYS A 276 -0.57 6.15 -3.34
CA CYS A 276 -0.99 6.43 -1.96
C CYS A 276 -2.48 6.11 -1.72
N VAL A 277 -2.92 4.91 -2.14
CA VAL A 277 -4.33 4.49 -2.09
C VAL A 277 -4.79 4.06 -0.69
N GLU A 278 -3.82 3.76 0.20
CA GLU A 278 -4.08 3.36 1.57
C GLU A 278 -4.56 4.55 2.42
N THR A 279 -5.48 4.28 3.34
CA THR A 279 -6.01 5.28 4.26
C THR A 279 -4.89 5.97 5.05
N GLY A 280 -4.95 7.29 5.18
CA GLY A 280 -3.97 8.07 5.95
C GLY A 280 -2.66 8.34 5.21
N THR A 281 -2.47 7.83 4.00
CA THR A 281 -1.27 8.12 3.20
C THR A 281 -1.40 9.45 2.46
N VAL A 282 -0.28 10.18 2.38
CA VAL A 282 -0.18 11.48 1.71
C VAL A 282 0.82 11.35 0.56
N GLY A 283 0.57 12.06 -0.54
CA GLY A 283 1.47 12.07 -1.68
C GLY A 283 1.34 13.31 -2.53
N ALA A 284 2.27 13.48 -3.46
CA ALA A 284 2.24 14.54 -4.43
C ALA A 284 2.85 14.06 -5.75
N LEU A 285 2.16 14.36 -6.85
CA LEU A 285 2.63 14.14 -8.22
C LEU A 285 2.55 15.46 -8.99
N GLY A 286 3.70 15.91 -9.49
CA GLY A 286 3.78 17.04 -10.40
C GLY A 286 3.16 16.71 -11.75
N THR A 287 3.48 15.52 -12.27
CA THR A 287 2.93 15.03 -13.52
C THR A 287 2.45 13.59 -13.38
N LEU A 288 1.25 13.33 -13.91
CA LEU A 288 0.69 12.00 -14.10
C LEU A 288 0.24 11.87 -15.56
N SER A 289 0.86 10.96 -16.30
CA SER A 289 0.42 10.58 -17.64
C SER A 289 -0.11 9.15 -17.62
N VAL A 290 -1.31 8.95 -18.15
CA VAL A 290 -1.94 7.63 -18.28
C VAL A 290 -2.28 7.41 -19.74
N GLY A 291 -1.66 6.41 -20.37
CA GLY A 291 -1.93 6.13 -21.76
C GLY A 291 -1.00 5.11 -22.39
N GLY A 292 -1.61 4.14 -23.07
CA GLY A 292 -0.95 3.14 -23.89
C GLY A 292 -1.96 2.16 -24.48
N GLN A 293 -1.49 1.16 -25.22
CA GLN A 293 -2.36 0.22 -25.93
C GLN A 293 -3.00 -0.82 -25.01
N GLY A 294 -2.50 -0.99 -23.78
CA GLY A 294 -2.94 -2.02 -22.84
C GLY A 294 -4.09 -1.64 -21.89
N ALA A 295 -4.75 -0.50 -22.11
CA ALA A 295 -5.80 0.04 -21.24
C ALA A 295 -5.35 0.18 -19.76
N PRO A 296 -4.32 1.01 -19.47
CA PRO A 296 -3.81 1.20 -18.12
C PRO A 296 -4.89 1.66 -17.13
N SER A 297 -4.79 1.20 -15.89
CA SER A 297 -5.65 1.59 -14.77
C SER A 297 -4.82 2.27 -13.69
N VAL A 298 -5.24 3.47 -13.28
CA VAL A 298 -4.61 4.20 -12.18
C VAL A 298 -5.64 4.61 -11.14
N LYS A 299 -5.32 4.40 -9.86
CA LYS A 299 -6.09 4.85 -8.72
C LYS A 299 -5.22 5.71 -7.82
N THR A 300 -5.71 6.87 -7.41
CA THR A 300 -5.04 7.71 -6.41
C THR A 300 -5.87 7.79 -5.13
N GLY A 301 -5.20 7.80 -3.98
CA GLY A 301 -5.88 8.03 -2.69
C GLY A 301 -6.16 9.49 -2.42
N SER A 302 -6.92 9.76 -1.36
CA SER A 302 -7.44 11.10 -1.07
C SER A 302 -6.40 12.10 -0.58
N GLY A 303 -5.29 11.62 -0.02
CA GLY A 303 -4.17 12.46 0.42
C GLY A 303 -3.19 12.85 -0.69
N VAL A 304 -3.45 12.50 -1.95
CA VAL A 304 -2.57 12.85 -3.08
C VAL A 304 -2.90 14.23 -3.63
N ALA A 305 -1.90 15.07 -3.85
CA ALA A 305 -2.01 16.30 -4.63
C ALA A 305 -1.57 16.04 -6.09
N LEU A 306 -2.44 16.33 -7.07
CA LEU A 306 -2.15 16.15 -8.49
C LEU A 306 -2.06 17.51 -9.20
N ALA A 307 -0.87 17.89 -9.66
CA ALA A 307 -0.70 19.18 -10.33
C ALA A 307 -1.11 19.12 -11.82
N SER A 308 -0.47 18.26 -12.62
CA SER A 308 -0.78 18.10 -14.05
C SER A 308 -1.09 16.64 -14.39
N VAL A 309 -2.30 16.39 -14.87
CA VAL A 309 -2.78 15.05 -15.24
C VAL A 309 -3.15 15.03 -16.72
N THR A 310 -2.61 14.06 -17.46
CA THR A 310 -2.98 13.80 -18.86
C THR A 310 -3.42 12.36 -19.02
N VAL A 311 -4.62 12.14 -19.57
CA VAL A 311 -5.16 10.81 -19.85
C VAL A 311 -5.39 10.67 -21.35
N ASN A 312 -4.58 9.82 -21.98
CA ASN A 312 -4.65 9.52 -23.41
C ASN A 312 -5.51 8.29 -23.71
N SER A 313 -5.50 7.29 -22.82
CA SER A 313 -6.33 6.09 -22.88
C SER A 313 -6.43 5.45 -21.49
N GLY A 314 -7.17 4.35 -21.35
CA GLY A 314 -7.31 3.65 -20.07
C GLY A 314 -8.26 4.36 -19.10
N SER A 315 -8.05 4.16 -17.80
CA SER A 315 -8.90 4.70 -16.75
C SER A 315 -8.11 5.29 -15.59
N LEU A 316 -8.56 6.45 -15.09
CA LEU A 316 -8.09 7.08 -13.87
C LEU A 316 -9.25 7.26 -12.89
N ILE A 317 -9.11 6.71 -11.68
CA ILE A 317 -9.96 7.04 -10.53
C ILE A 317 -9.14 7.92 -9.59
N ALA A 318 -9.40 9.22 -9.62
CA ALA A 318 -8.72 10.18 -8.78
C ALA A 318 -9.57 10.49 -7.55
N ARG A 319 -9.11 10.07 -6.36
CA ARG A 319 -9.74 10.48 -5.10
C ARG A 319 -9.23 11.84 -4.59
N SER A 320 -8.56 12.56 -5.47
CA SER A 320 -7.62 13.64 -5.18
C SER A 320 -8.05 14.95 -5.82
N ALA A 321 -7.56 16.07 -5.29
CA ALA A 321 -7.67 17.35 -5.99
C ALA A 321 -6.70 17.35 -7.20
N ILE A 322 -7.19 17.83 -8.34
CA ILE A 322 -6.43 17.99 -9.58
C ILE A 322 -6.36 19.47 -9.93
N THR A 323 -5.17 20.01 -10.21
CA THR A 323 -5.01 21.40 -10.64
C THR A 323 -5.24 21.55 -12.14
N THR A 324 -4.58 20.74 -12.98
CA THR A 324 -4.75 20.72 -14.43
C THR A 324 -5.05 19.31 -14.91
N LEU A 325 -6.12 19.15 -15.70
CA LEU A 325 -6.55 17.88 -16.26
C LEU A 325 -6.74 17.99 -17.78
N VAL A 326 -6.09 17.10 -18.53
CA VAL A 326 -6.27 16.92 -19.97
C VAL A 326 -6.76 15.50 -20.24
N VAL A 327 -7.91 15.35 -20.88
CA VAL A 327 -8.50 14.07 -21.28
C VAL A 327 -8.56 13.99 -22.80
N ASN A 328 -7.65 13.24 -23.41
CA ASN A 328 -7.64 12.98 -24.84
C ASN A 328 -8.43 11.71 -25.20
N GLY A 329 -8.54 10.76 -24.27
CA GLY A 329 -9.29 9.52 -24.42
C GLY A 329 -9.51 8.84 -23.08
N GLY A 330 -10.03 7.60 -23.10
CA GLY A 330 -10.26 6.83 -21.87
C GLY A 330 -11.35 7.41 -20.96
N SER A 331 -11.26 7.11 -19.66
CA SER A 331 -12.20 7.60 -18.65
C SER A 331 -11.50 8.15 -17.42
N VAL A 332 -11.95 9.31 -16.94
CA VAL A 332 -11.49 9.90 -15.69
C VAL A 332 -12.67 10.06 -14.75
N GLU A 333 -12.54 9.56 -13.53
CA GLU A 333 -13.52 9.71 -12.46
C GLU A 333 -12.87 10.41 -11.28
N GLN A 334 -13.34 11.60 -10.94
CA GLN A 334 -12.82 12.36 -9.80
C GLN A 334 -13.81 12.28 -8.63
N ILE A 335 -13.41 11.67 -7.51
CA ILE A 335 -14.33 11.31 -6.41
C ILE A 335 -13.84 11.89 -5.07
N GLY A 336 -14.75 12.46 -4.28
CA GLY A 336 -14.56 12.71 -2.85
C GLY A 336 -13.67 13.92 -2.48
N ALA A 337 -12.59 14.20 -3.21
CA ALA A 337 -11.80 15.42 -3.03
C ALA A 337 -12.45 16.60 -3.73
N ALA A 338 -12.44 17.77 -3.08
CA ALA A 338 -13.00 18.98 -3.66
C ALA A 338 -12.35 19.29 -5.02
N ILE A 339 -13.19 19.64 -5.99
CA ILE A 339 -12.77 20.06 -7.32
C ILE A 339 -12.07 21.41 -7.20
N GLY A 340 -10.83 21.47 -7.66
CA GLY A 340 -10.00 22.67 -7.69
C GLY A 340 -9.24 22.84 -9.01
N THR A 341 -9.76 22.29 -10.11
CA THR A 341 -9.06 22.39 -11.40
C THR A 341 -9.09 23.83 -11.90
N THR A 342 -7.91 24.39 -12.16
CA THR A 342 -7.77 25.69 -12.81
C THR A 342 -8.00 25.57 -14.32
N THR A 343 -7.59 24.43 -14.89
CA THR A 343 -7.76 24.12 -16.32
C THR A 343 -8.20 22.67 -16.51
N LEU A 344 -9.39 22.48 -17.07
CA LEU A 344 -9.91 21.20 -17.53
C LEU A 344 -10.02 21.23 -19.05
N THR A 345 -9.33 20.32 -19.74
CA THR A 345 -9.41 20.18 -21.20
C THR A 345 -9.89 18.80 -21.57
N ILE A 346 -10.98 18.70 -22.34
CA ILE A 346 -11.55 17.44 -22.81
C ILE A 346 -11.49 17.42 -24.33
N ASN A 347 -10.54 16.67 -24.88
CA ASN A 347 -10.37 16.44 -26.32
C ASN A 347 -10.98 15.11 -26.78
N GLY A 348 -11.45 14.27 -25.84
CA GLY A 348 -12.08 12.98 -26.11
C GLY A 348 -12.46 12.27 -24.80
N GLY A 349 -12.80 10.98 -24.87
CA GLY A 349 -13.06 10.16 -23.69
C GLY A 349 -14.28 10.59 -22.87
N SER A 350 -14.28 10.25 -21.58
CA SER A 350 -15.34 10.60 -20.62
C SER A 350 -14.76 11.10 -19.30
N PHE A 351 -15.32 12.18 -18.77
CA PHE A 351 -15.00 12.71 -17.46
C PHE A 351 -16.23 12.67 -16.56
N PHE A 352 -16.10 12.04 -15.40
CA PHE A 352 -17.14 11.88 -14.39
C PHE A 352 -16.73 12.66 -13.13
N PRO A 353 -17.09 13.95 -13.00
CA PRO A 353 -16.89 14.68 -11.76
C PRO A 353 -17.88 14.13 -10.73
N ARG A 354 -17.43 13.51 -9.64
CA ARG A 354 -18.23 12.96 -8.52
C ARG A 354 -17.80 13.58 -7.20
N SER A 355 -17.78 14.91 -7.21
CA SER A 355 -17.38 15.75 -6.09
C SER A 355 -17.95 17.15 -6.28
N SER A 356 -17.89 17.97 -5.23
CA SER A 356 -18.24 19.39 -5.24
C SER A 356 -17.01 20.27 -5.43
N GLY A 357 -17.20 21.54 -5.78
CA GLY A 357 -16.12 22.51 -5.97
C GLY A 357 -16.20 23.24 -7.30
N THR A 358 -15.08 23.84 -7.73
CA THR A 358 -15.05 24.76 -8.87
C THR A 358 -14.04 24.33 -9.92
N HIS A 359 -14.52 24.19 -11.16
CA HIS A 359 -13.66 24.21 -12.36
C HIS A 359 -13.52 25.66 -12.83
N ALA A 360 -12.32 26.23 -12.84
CA ALA A 360 -12.14 27.63 -13.26
C ALA A 360 -12.31 27.79 -14.77
N ASN A 361 -11.64 26.94 -15.57
CA ASN A 361 -11.74 26.95 -17.02
C ASN A 361 -11.97 25.55 -17.56
N VAL A 362 -13.04 25.36 -18.32
CA VAL A 362 -13.37 24.11 -19.03
C VAL A 362 -13.30 24.36 -20.53
N ASN A 363 -12.41 23.63 -21.21
CA ASN A 363 -12.25 23.62 -22.66
C ASN A 363 -12.66 22.25 -23.18
N GLN A 364 -13.86 22.14 -23.75
CA GLN A 364 -14.37 20.87 -24.28
C GLN A 364 -14.35 20.90 -25.81
N SER A 365 -13.43 20.16 -26.42
CA SER A 365 -13.30 20.01 -27.87
C SER A 365 -14.04 18.77 -28.39
N ALA A 366 -14.12 17.71 -27.60
CA ALA A 366 -14.92 16.52 -27.88
C ALA A 366 -15.24 15.76 -26.58
N GLY A 367 -15.53 14.46 -26.65
CA GLY A 367 -15.75 13.62 -25.46
C GLY A 367 -17.01 13.97 -24.69
N THR A 368 -17.14 13.41 -23.48
CA THR A 368 -18.30 13.61 -22.61
C THR A 368 -17.90 14.09 -21.22
N ILE A 369 -18.53 15.16 -20.74
CA ILE A 369 -18.61 15.46 -19.30
C ILE A 369 -19.95 14.93 -18.80
N ASP A 370 -19.91 14.00 -17.85
CA ASP A 370 -21.09 13.28 -17.38
C ASP A 370 -21.31 13.46 -15.87
N CYS A 371 -22.29 14.28 -15.53
CA CYS A 371 -22.72 14.60 -14.17
C CYS A 371 -23.90 13.74 -13.70
N THR A 372 -24.31 12.71 -14.45
CA THR A 372 -25.46 11.86 -14.08
C THR A 372 -25.20 10.98 -12.86
N ARG A 373 -23.93 10.73 -12.52
CA ARG A 373 -23.50 9.79 -11.48
C ARG A 373 -23.42 10.37 -10.07
N ASP A 374 -23.65 11.67 -9.92
CA ASP A 374 -23.57 12.33 -8.62
C ASP A 374 -24.36 13.64 -8.57
N CYS A 375 -25.18 13.81 -7.52
CA CYS A 375 -26.11 14.91 -7.35
C CYS A 375 -25.52 16.14 -6.65
N GLN A 376 -24.25 16.10 -6.25
CA GLN A 376 -23.59 17.24 -5.60
C GLN A 376 -23.44 18.44 -6.53
N THR A 377 -23.65 19.65 -5.98
CA THR A 377 -23.49 20.90 -6.72
C THR A 377 -22.02 21.17 -7.06
N ARG A 378 -21.79 21.64 -8.28
CA ARG A 378 -20.47 22.05 -8.79
C ARG A 378 -20.56 23.40 -9.45
N THR A 379 -19.44 24.09 -9.53
CA THR A 379 -19.33 25.38 -10.22
C THR A 379 -18.38 25.27 -11.40
N VAL A 380 -18.75 25.87 -12.53
CA VAL A 380 -17.85 26.13 -13.65
C VAL A 380 -17.81 27.63 -13.87
N THR A 381 -16.65 28.24 -13.70
CA THR A 381 -16.52 29.70 -13.89
C THR A 381 -16.61 30.06 -15.37
N ASN A 382 -15.73 29.47 -16.20
CA ASN A 382 -15.70 29.65 -17.64
C ASN A 382 -15.85 28.31 -18.36
N TYR A 383 -16.90 28.17 -19.17
CA TYR A 383 -17.13 26.97 -19.99
C TYR A 383 -17.07 27.32 -21.48
N TYR A 384 -16.05 26.78 -22.15
CA TYR A 384 -15.83 26.88 -23.59
C TYR A 384 -16.09 25.53 -24.27
N MET A 385 -17.21 25.41 -24.97
CA MET A 385 -17.59 24.21 -25.69
C MET A 385 -17.33 24.39 -27.19
N TYR A 386 -16.33 23.67 -27.70
CA TYR A 386 -15.96 23.56 -29.10
C TYR A 386 -16.55 22.30 -29.76
N GLY A 387 -16.98 21.30 -28.97
CA GLY A 387 -17.64 20.07 -29.43
C GLY A 387 -17.98 19.12 -28.27
N GLY A 388 -18.52 17.94 -28.59
CA GLY A 388 -18.76 16.87 -27.60
C GLY A 388 -20.13 16.88 -26.92
N ALA A 389 -20.18 16.26 -25.74
CA ALA A 389 -21.40 16.06 -24.98
C ALA A 389 -21.28 16.53 -23.51
N LEU A 390 -22.33 17.20 -23.02
CA LEU A 390 -22.52 17.52 -21.61
C LEU A 390 -23.80 16.86 -21.12
N LYS A 391 -23.71 16.04 -20.07
CA LYS A 391 -24.86 15.43 -19.40
C LYS A 391 -24.96 15.92 -17.97
N ASP A 392 -25.95 16.76 -17.70
CA ASP A 392 -26.29 17.25 -16.37
C ASP A 392 -27.83 17.33 -16.22
N PRO A 393 -28.58 16.22 -16.36
CA PRO A 393 -30.05 16.27 -16.33
C PRO A 393 -30.63 16.74 -14.99
N ASN A 394 -29.85 16.62 -13.90
CA ASN A 394 -30.24 17.04 -12.56
C ASN A 394 -29.90 18.51 -12.26
N GLY A 395 -29.22 19.22 -13.17
CA GLY A 395 -28.88 20.63 -12.99
C GLY A 395 -27.84 20.90 -11.90
N THR A 396 -26.91 19.97 -11.68
CA THR A 396 -25.88 20.04 -10.64
C THR A 396 -24.80 21.08 -10.93
N LEU A 397 -24.58 21.44 -12.21
CA LEU A 397 -23.61 22.44 -12.60
C LEU A 397 -24.16 23.85 -12.47
N THR A 398 -23.43 24.73 -11.79
CA THR A 398 -23.63 26.18 -11.78
C THR A 398 -22.62 26.83 -12.72
N LEU A 399 -23.09 27.47 -13.78
CA LEU A 399 -22.24 28.11 -14.79
C LEU A 399 -22.16 29.62 -14.52
N THR A 400 -21.09 30.09 -13.88
CA THR A 400 -20.97 31.49 -13.41
C THR A 400 -21.05 32.49 -14.56
N ASN A 401 -20.30 32.27 -15.64
CA ASN A 401 -20.27 33.15 -16.82
C ASN A 401 -21.10 32.61 -18.00
N GLY A 402 -21.98 31.63 -17.75
CA GLY A 402 -22.77 30.96 -18.77
C GLY A 402 -22.01 29.91 -19.59
N LEU A 403 -22.70 29.27 -20.53
CA LEU A 403 -22.14 28.28 -21.46
C LEU A 403 -21.81 28.97 -22.79
N ARG A 404 -20.53 28.97 -23.19
CA ARG A 404 -20.10 29.50 -24.51
C ARG A 404 -19.96 28.34 -25.49
N ILE A 405 -20.88 28.28 -26.46
CA ILE A 405 -20.89 27.26 -27.52
C ILE A 405 -20.35 27.90 -28.80
N TYR A 406 -19.20 27.42 -29.28
CA TYR A 406 -18.59 27.86 -30.53
C TYR A 406 -19.14 27.17 -31.79
N PRO A 407 -19.45 25.85 -31.79
CA PRO A 407 -19.99 25.19 -32.98
C PRO A 407 -21.49 25.45 -33.12
N LYS A 408 -22.08 24.98 -34.22
CA LYS A 408 -23.54 24.91 -34.35
C LYS A 408 -24.11 24.05 -33.21
N LEU A 409 -25.27 24.43 -32.67
CA LEU A 409 -25.93 23.68 -31.59
C LEU A 409 -26.21 22.22 -31.98
N SER A 410 -26.45 21.95 -33.27
CA SER A 410 -26.62 20.58 -33.80
C SER A 410 -25.36 19.72 -33.79
N ALA A 411 -24.18 20.31 -33.56
CA ALA A 411 -22.90 19.61 -33.50
C ALA A 411 -22.47 19.26 -32.07
N VAL A 412 -23.32 19.55 -31.07
CA VAL A 412 -23.09 19.23 -29.66
C VAL A 412 -24.27 18.47 -29.09
N SER A 413 -24.04 17.67 -28.05
CA SER A 413 -25.09 16.96 -27.31
C SER A 413 -25.23 17.55 -25.92
N LEU A 414 -26.39 18.14 -25.61
CA LEU A 414 -26.69 18.72 -24.31
C LEU A 414 -27.88 18.00 -23.68
N ASP A 415 -27.66 17.36 -22.54
CA ASP A 415 -28.70 16.80 -21.69
C ASP A 415 -28.74 17.62 -20.40
N LEU A 416 -29.72 18.54 -20.31
CA LEU A 416 -29.81 19.57 -19.28
C LEU A 416 -31.20 19.50 -18.61
N PRO A 417 -31.36 19.96 -17.35
CA PRO A 417 -32.64 19.94 -16.66
C PRO A 417 -33.72 20.71 -17.42
N PRO A 418 -34.98 20.24 -17.36
CA PRO A 418 -36.11 21.03 -17.85
C PRO A 418 -36.23 22.31 -17.01
N ILE A 419 -36.60 23.44 -17.65
CA ILE A 419 -36.94 24.71 -16.98
C ILE A 419 -35.73 25.39 -16.28
N ARG A 420 -34.60 25.51 -16.98
CA ARG A 420 -33.43 26.28 -16.51
C ARG A 420 -32.99 27.32 -17.54
N LYS A 421 -32.75 28.56 -17.08
CA LYS A 421 -32.27 29.66 -17.94
C LYS A 421 -30.75 29.54 -18.10
N TYR A 422 -30.31 29.24 -19.31
CA TYR A 422 -28.90 29.31 -19.69
C TYR A 422 -28.65 30.62 -20.43
N THR A 423 -27.78 31.47 -19.89
CA THR A 423 -27.33 32.67 -20.59
C THR A 423 -26.31 32.24 -21.64
N LEU A 424 -26.67 32.36 -22.91
CA LEU A 424 -25.70 32.31 -24.01
C LEU A 424 -24.86 33.58 -23.92
N GLY A 425 -23.53 33.44 -23.83
CA GLY A 425 -22.64 34.59 -23.79
C GLY A 425 -22.82 35.45 -25.03
N ALA A 426 -22.98 36.77 -24.86
CA ALA A 426 -22.87 37.70 -25.98
C ALA A 426 -21.43 37.64 -26.51
N VAL A 427 -21.30 37.56 -27.84
CA VAL A 427 -20.00 37.63 -28.54
C VAL A 427 -19.57 39.08 -28.65
#